data_AF-A0A9Q0TJZ6-F1
#
_entry.id   AF-A0A9Q0TJZ6-F1
#
_cell.length_a   1.000
_cell.length_b   1.000
_cell.length_c   1.000
_cell.angle_alpha   90.00
_cell.angle_beta   90.00
_cell.angle_gamma   90.00
#
_symmetry.space_group_name_H-M   'P 1'
#
loop_
_entity.id
_entity.type
_entity.pdbx_description
1 polymer ?
#
loop_
_entity_poly.entity_id
_entity_poly.type
_entity_poly.pdbx_seq_one_letter_code
_entity_poly.pdbx_strand_id
1 'polypeptide(L)'
;MPDSEIELQERLKEAGNGLLNPPSSVDDLLDLLDVIFWCWHLLLKLERFLSNVDQAPPRSMQDALLPTMKALISSVLLRHSDEDVRFAVASCMSEITRITAPDAPYNDDQMKEIFQLTVASFKKLSHASGHCYTKAISILENVARVRSCLVMLDLELDELIIEMFQHFLKFIRYRSHC
;
A
#
# COMPACT_ATOMS: atom_id res chain seq x y z
N MET A 1 14.11 15.95 15.71
CA MET A 1 15.33 15.69 14.89
C MET A 1 14.87 14.88 13.69
N PRO A 2 15.49 14.96 12.50
CA PRO A 2 15.20 13.96 11.49
C PRO A 2 15.73 12.62 12.00
N ASP A 3 14.85 11.63 12.15
CA ASP A 3 15.25 10.27 12.52
C ASP A 3 16.31 9.78 11.54
N SER A 4 17.35 9.11 12.06
CA SER A 4 18.39 8.55 11.20
C SER A 4 17.84 7.41 10.34
N GLU A 5 18.45 7.11 9.20
CA GLU A 5 18.03 6.00 8.33
C GLU A 5 17.98 4.67 9.11
N ILE A 6 18.93 4.45 10.02
CA ILE A 6 19.02 3.27 10.88
C ILE A 6 17.81 3.20 11.82
N GLU A 7 17.47 4.31 12.48
CA GLU A 7 16.33 4.40 13.39
C GLU A 7 15.00 4.14 12.66
N LEU A 8 14.85 4.65 11.43
CA LEU A 8 13.68 4.38 10.61
C LEU A 8 13.58 2.91 10.19
N GLN A 9 14.71 2.27 9.85
CA GLN A 9 14.75 0.84 9.54
C GLN A 9 14.41 -0.02 10.77
N GLU A 10 14.90 0.33 11.95
CA GLU A 10 14.57 -0.34 13.20
C GLU A 10 13.08 -0.22 13.53
N ARG A 11 12.52 1.00 13.47
CA ARG A 11 11.08 1.24 13.68
C ARG A 11 10.22 0.47 12.69
N LEU A 12 10.61 0.43 11.41
CA LEU A 12 9.90 -0.33 10.38
C LEU A 12 9.90 -1.83 10.69
N LYS A 13 11.05 -2.36 11.13
CA LYS A 13 11.20 -3.77 11.49
C LYS A 13 10.39 -4.13 12.73
N GLU A 14 10.42 -3.29 13.77
CA GLU A 14 9.63 -3.45 14.98
C GLU A 14 8.13 -3.43 14.67
N ALA A 15 7.68 -2.44 13.89
CA ALA A 15 6.28 -2.35 13.49
C ALA A 15 5.83 -3.56 12.65
N GLY A 16 6.67 -3.99 11.71
CA GLY A 16 6.44 -5.20 10.91
C GLY A 16 6.34 -6.47 11.78
N ASN A 17 7.18 -6.60 12.81
CA ASN A 17 7.09 -7.70 13.77
C ASN A 17 5.81 -7.63 14.61
N GLY A 18 5.35 -6.43 14.98
CA GLY A 18 4.07 -6.23 15.65
C GLY A 18 2.89 -6.72 14.81
N LEU A 19 2.93 -6.54 13.49
CA LEU A 19 1.87 -7.03 12.60
C LEU A 19 1.81 -8.56 12.48
N LEU A 20 2.90 -9.29 12.78
CA LEU A 20 2.87 -10.75 12.79
C LEU A 20 1.96 -11.30 13.89
N ASN A 21 1.78 -10.54 14.97
CA ASN A 21 0.82 -10.82 16.05
C ASN A 21 0.01 -9.54 16.29
N PRO A 22 -0.93 -9.22 15.38
CA PRO A 22 -1.54 -7.89 15.35
C PRO A 22 -2.34 -7.60 16.64
N PRO A 23 -2.32 -6.35 17.12
CA PRO A 23 -3.13 -5.97 18.28
C PRO A 23 -4.61 -6.17 18.00
N SER A 24 -5.39 -6.44 19.06
CA SER A 24 -6.84 -6.59 18.95
C SER A 24 -7.59 -5.26 18.83
N SER A 25 -6.95 -4.15 19.24
CA SER A 25 -7.47 -2.81 19.10
C SER A 25 -7.30 -2.34 17.65
N VAL A 26 -8.38 -1.83 17.06
CA VAL A 26 -8.36 -1.26 15.71
C VAL A 26 -7.45 -0.03 15.65
N ASP A 27 -7.51 0.83 16.67
CA ASP A 27 -6.70 2.06 16.74
C ASP A 27 -5.21 1.70 16.79
N ASP A 28 -4.81 0.77 17.65
CA ASP A 28 -3.41 0.34 17.76
C ASP A 28 -2.90 -0.32 16.47
N LEU A 29 -3.78 -1.05 15.76
CA LEU A 29 -3.45 -1.68 14.49
C LEU A 29 -3.27 -0.63 13.38
N LEU A 30 -4.15 0.38 13.34
CA LEU A 30 -4.06 1.50 12.40
C LEU A 30 -2.80 2.32 12.66
N ASP A 31 -2.47 2.60 13.92
CA ASP A 31 -1.24 3.29 14.30
C ASP A 31 0.01 2.54 13.83
N LEU A 32 0.00 1.21 13.95
CA LEU A 32 1.11 0.37 13.50
C LEU A 32 1.27 0.41 11.96
N LEU A 33 0.16 0.33 11.24
CA LEU A 33 0.13 0.45 9.77
C LEU A 33 0.56 1.85 9.30
N ASP A 34 0.19 2.89 10.04
CA ASP A 34 0.57 4.27 9.76
C ASP A 34 2.06 4.52 10.03
N VAL A 35 2.62 3.95 11.10
CA VAL A 35 4.08 3.97 11.34
C VAL A 35 4.81 3.30 10.19
N ILE A 36 4.36 2.14 9.73
CA ILE A 36 4.95 1.43 8.60
C ILE A 36 4.90 2.30 7.35
N PHE A 37 3.72 2.82 7.00
CA PHE A 37 3.54 3.66 5.83
C PHE A 37 4.42 4.92 5.89
N TRP A 38 4.50 5.57 7.04
CA TRP A 38 5.27 6.80 7.22
C TRP A 38 6.78 6.57 7.23
N CYS A 39 7.28 5.59 8.00
CA CYS A 39 8.70 5.23 8.03
C CYS A 39 9.16 4.86 6.63
N TRP A 40 8.34 4.10 5.91
CA TRP A 40 8.59 3.71 4.54
C TRP A 40 8.68 4.91 3.59
N HIS A 41 7.66 5.77 3.60
CA HIS A 41 7.61 6.95 2.74
C HIS A 41 8.78 7.92 3.04
N LEU A 42 9.16 8.08 4.30
CA LEU A 42 10.29 8.92 4.69
C LEU A 42 11.62 8.31 4.24
N LEU A 43 11.84 7.01 4.44
CA LEU A 43 13.05 6.31 4.00
C LEU A 43 13.28 6.46 2.49
N LEU A 44 12.25 6.18 1.68
CA LEU A 44 12.33 6.35 0.22
C LEU A 44 12.56 7.80 -0.20
N LYS A 45 11.96 8.76 0.53
CA LYS A 45 12.19 10.18 0.25
C LYS A 45 13.64 10.54 0.50
N LEU A 46 14.23 10.09 1.61
CA LEU A 46 15.65 10.32 1.92
C LEU A 46 16.55 9.70 0.84
N GLU A 47 16.27 8.48 0.40
CA GLU A 47 17.04 7.85 -0.68
C GLU A 47 16.96 8.64 -1.99
N ARG A 48 15.78 9.06 -2.43
CA ARG A 48 15.64 9.85 -3.67
C ARG A 48 16.37 11.19 -3.61
N PHE A 49 16.50 11.78 -2.41
CA PHE A 49 17.31 13.00 -2.23
C PHE A 49 18.82 12.73 -2.29
N LEU A 50 19.26 11.54 -1.87
CA LEU A 50 20.69 11.17 -1.79
C LEU A 50 21.19 10.49 -3.07
N SER A 51 20.35 9.73 -3.74
CA SER A 51 20.61 9.04 -5.00
C SER A 51 19.62 9.53 -6.05
N ASN A 52 20.11 10.27 -7.04
CA ASN A 52 19.35 10.68 -8.25
C ASN A 52 18.97 9.48 -9.16
N VAL A 53 18.77 8.28 -8.62
CA VAL A 53 18.57 7.04 -9.38
C VAL A 53 17.46 6.21 -8.75
N ASP A 54 16.42 5.93 -9.53
CA ASP A 54 15.32 5.00 -9.20
C ASP A 54 15.82 3.54 -9.24
N GLN A 55 16.72 3.16 -8.33
CA GLN A 55 17.10 1.75 -8.14
C GLN A 55 16.43 1.15 -6.91
N ALA A 56 16.23 -0.16 -6.95
CA ALA A 56 15.61 -0.95 -5.89
C ALA A 56 16.24 -0.62 -4.51
N PRO A 57 15.44 -0.64 -3.44
CA PRO A 57 15.91 -0.25 -2.11
C PRO A 57 17.12 -1.10 -1.67
N PRO A 58 18.05 -0.55 -0.87
CA PRO A 58 19.17 -1.26 -0.30
C PRO A 58 18.74 -2.54 0.42
N ARG A 59 19.63 -3.54 0.47
CA ARG A 59 19.33 -4.83 1.14
C ARG A 59 18.88 -4.67 2.59
N SER A 60 19.50 -3.76 3.34
CA SER A 60 19.12 -3.48 4.73
C SER A 60 17.65 -3.04 4.86
N MET A 61 17.18 -2.24 3.90
CA MET A 61 15.80 -1.78 3.85
C MET A 61 14.84 -2.90 3.45
N GLN A 62 15.23 -3.75 2.50
CA GLN A 62 14.47 -4.96 2.15
C GLN A 62 14.36 -5.92 3.35
N ASP A 63 15.44 -6.09 4.11
CA ASP A 63 15.46 -6.92 5.31
C ASP A 63 14.55 -6.35 6.42
N ALA A 64 14.49 -5.02 6.57
CA ALA A 64 13.59 -4.35 7.50
C ALA A 64 12.10 -4.51 7.09
N LEU A 65 11.81 -4.63 5.80
CA LEU A 65 10.45 -4.84 5.28
C LEU A 65 9.95 -6.28 5.37
N LEU A 66 10.84 -7.26 5.44
CA LEU A 66 10.46 -8.67 5.35
C LEU A 66 9.38 -9.08 6.37
N PRO A 67 9.41 -8.64 7.65
CA PRO A 67 8.34 -8.93 8.61
C PRO A 67 6.99 -8.33 8.16
N THR A 68 7.00 -7.08 7.72
CA THR A 68 5.81 -6.37 7.21
C THR A 68 5.21 -7.10 6.02
N MET A 69 6.02 -7.45 5.01
CA MET A 69 5.56 -8.18 3.82
C MET A 69 4.88 -9.50 4.19
N LYS A 70 5.47 -10.25 5.12
CA LYS A 70 4.90 -11.52 5.61
C LYS A 70 3.59 -11.32 6.36
N ALA A 71 3.48 -10.27 7.16
CA ALA A 71 2.28 -10.01 7.94
C ALA A 71 1.10 -9.55 7.06
N LEU A 72 1.35 -8.65 6.11
CA LEU A 72 0.30 -8.01 5.31
C LEU A 72 -0.44 -8.98 4.38
N ILE A 73 0.16 -10.12 4.01
CA ILE A 73 -0.52 -11.17 3.24
C ILE A 73 -1.37 -12.12 4.09
N SER A 74 -1.39 -11.95 5.41
CA SER A 74 -2.20 -12.79 6.27
C SER A 74 -3.68 -12.52 6.03
N SER A 75 -4.49 -13.58 6.02
CA SER A 75 -5.95 -13.46 5.88
C SER A 75 -6.57 -12.61 6.98
N VAL A 76 -5.95 -12.54 8.16
CA VAL A 76 -6.36 -11.70 9.29
C VAL A 76 -6.35 -10.21 8.91
N LEU A 77 -5.30 -9.76 8.20
CA LEU A 77 -5.18 -8.36 7.78
C LEU A 77 -5.90 -8.09 6.45
N LEU A 78 -5.75 -8.97 5.45
CA LEU A 78 -6.38 -8.80 4.13
C LEU A 78 -7.91 -8.78 4.22
N ARG A 79 -8.48 -9.61 5.09
CA ARG A 79 -9.94 -9.79 5.26
C ARG A 79 -10.43 -9.24 6.59
N HIS A 80 -9.69 -8.29 7.18
CA HIS A 80 -10.08 -7.64 8.42
C HIS A 80 -11.49 -7.05 8.31
N SER A 81 -12.28 -7.09 9.39
CA SER A 81 -13.68 -6.62 9.38
C SER A 81 -13.77 -5.10 9.16
N ASP A 82 -12.87 -4.37 9.82
CA ASP A 82 -12.74 -2.91 9.71
C ASP A 82 -12.24 -2.48 8.32
N GLU A 83 -12.94 -1.52 7.72
CA GLU A 83 -12.65 -1.05 6.37
C GLU A 83 -11.39 -0.20 6.30
N ASP A 84 -11.12 0.63 7.32
CA ASP A 84 -9.96 1.52 7.35
C ASP A 84 -8.68 0.72 7.56
N VAL A 85 -8.73 -0.39 8.31
CA VAL A 85 -7.62 -1.36 8.41
C VAL A 85 -7.32 -1.97 7.05
N ARG A 86 -8.32 -2.54 6.36
CA ARG A 86 -8.13 -3.12 5.01
C ARG A 86 -7.54 -2.11 4.03
N PHE A 87 -7.95 -0.86 4.17
CA PHE A 87 -7.49 0.22 3.32
C PHE A 87 -6.04 0.64 3.64
N ALA A 88 -5.66 0.71 4.92
CA ALA A 88 -4.28 0.94 5.33
C ALA A 88 -3.35 -0.21 4.87
N VAL A 89 -3.83 -1.45 4.93
CA VAL A 89 -3.16 -2.63 4.36
C VAL A 89 -2.97 -2.47 2.85
N ALA A 90 -4.02 -2.10 2.10
CA ALA A 90 -3.94 -1.87 0.65
C ALA A 90 -2.91 -0.78 0.29
N SER A 91 -2.83 0.28 1.10
CA SER A 91 -1.83 1.35 0.94
C SER A 91 -0.40 0.81 1.07
N CYS A 92 -0.11 0.07 2.14
CA CYS A 92 1.20 -0.55 2.35
C CYS A 92 1.55 -1.54 1.24
N MET A 93 0.60 -2.36 0.80
CA MET A 93 0.81 -3.35 -0.26
C MET A 93 1.07 -2.71 -1.63
N SER A 94 0.43 -1.57 -1.92
CA SER A 94 0.68 -0.82 -3.16
C SER A 94 2.12 -0.29 -3.23
N GLU A 95 2.68 0.14 -2.09
CA GLU A 95 4.07 0.58 -2.00
C GLU A 95 5.05 -0.59 -2.13
N ILE A 96 4.77 -1.74 -1.50
CA ILE A 96 5.57 -2.96 -1.66
C ILE A 96 5.58 -3.40 -3.12
N THR A 97 4.43 -3.43 -3.78
CA THR A 97 4.34 -3.77 -5.21
C THR A 97 5.13 -2.79 -6.07
N ARG A 98 5.14 -1.50 -5.71
CA ARG A 98 5.90 -0.49 -6.46
C ARG A 98 7.41 -0.73 -6.42
N ILE A 99 7.95 -1.15 -5.28
CA ILE A 99 9.41 -1.28 -5.09
C ILE A 99 9.98 -2.61 -5.55
N THR A 100 9.19 -3.67 -5.53
CA THR A 100 9.64 -4.97 -6.02
C THR A 100 9.51 -5.05 -7.54
N ALA A 101 8.70 -4.17 -8.16
CA ALA A 101 8.58 -4.07 -9.60
C ALA A 101 9.97 -3.98 -10.29
N PRO A 102 10.20 -4.73 -11.38
CA PRO A 102 9.21 -5.49 -12.15
C PRO A 102 8.81 -6.85 -11.54
N ASP A 103 9.50 -7.31 -10.50
CA ASP A 103 9.25 -8.60 -9.87
C ASP A 103 8.03 -8.52 -8.93
N ALA A 104 7.08 -9.43 -9.11
CA ALA A 104 5.92 -9.51 -8.25
C ALA A 104 6.36 -9.93 -6.83
N PRO A 105 5.90 -9.23 -5.77
CA PRO A 105 6.29 -9.55 -4.41
C PRO A 105 5.66 -10.87 -3.90
N TYR A 106 4.59 -11.32 -4.57
CA TYR A 106 3.75 -12.44 -4.16
C TYR A 106 3.30 -13.27 -5.37
N ASN A 107 2.74 -14.45 -5.12
CA ASN A 107 2.20 -15.30 -6.19
C ASN A 107 0.87 -14.74 -6.75
N ASP A 108 0.42 -15.29 -7.87
CA ASP A 108 -0.76 -14.83 -8.60
C ASP A 108 -2.02 -14.76 -7.74
N ASP A 109 -2.31 -15.78 -6.92
CA ASP A 109 -3.51 -15.79 -6.07
C ASP A 109 -3.48 -14.67 -5.02
N GLN A 110 -2.32 -14.45 -4.42
CA GLN A 110 -2.11 -13.35 -3.48
C GLN A 110 -2.20 -11.99 -4.18
N MET A 111 -1.63 -11.86 -5.38
CA MET A 111 -1.70 -10.64 -6.18
C MET A 111 -3.15 -10.32 -6.57
N LYS A 112 -3.99 -11.31 -6.87
CA LYS A 112 -5.42 -11.11 -7.12
C LYS A 112 -6.14 -10.52 -5.90
N GLU A 113 -5.91 -11.04 -4.69
CA GLU A 113 -6.49 -10.48 -3.46
C GLU A 113 -6.01 -9.04 -3.21
N ILE A 114 -4.73 -8.77 -3.47
CA ILE A 114 -4.15 -7.41 -3.34
C ILE A 114 -4.84 -6.45 -4.30
N PHE A 115 -4.99 -6.83 -5.57
CA PHE A 115 -5.66 -5.99 -6.56
C PHE A 115 -7.13 -5.74 -6.22
N GLN A 116 -7.84 -6.73 -5.66
CA GLN A 116 -9.21 -6.54 -5.18
C GLN A 116 -9.28 -5.46 -4.09
N LEU A 117 -8.37 -5.51 -3.11
CA LEU A 117 -8.26 -4.49 -2.08
C LEU A 117 -7.88 -3.12 -2.66
N THR A 118 -6.94 -3.08 -3.59
CA THR A 118 -6.53 -1.86 -4.30
C THR A 118 -7.71 -1.21 -5.03
N VAL A 119 -8.50 -1.96 -5.78
CA VAL A 119 -9.65 -1.42 -6.51
C VAL A 119 -10.77 -1.00 -5.56
N ALA A 120 -11.03 -1.77 -4.50
CA ALA A 120 -11.97 -1.39 -3.46
C ALA A 120 -11.59 -0.06 -2.78
N SER A 121 -10.29 0.19 -2.62
CA SER A 121 -9.74 1.42 -2.03
C SER A 121 -10.16 2.68 -2.79
N PHE A 122 -10.35 2.60 -4.12
CA PHE A 122 -10.74 3.73 -4.95
C PHE A 122 -12.16 4.24 -4.71
N LYS A 123 -13.01 3.48 -4.00
CA LYS A 123 -14.31 3.96 -3.50
C LYS A 123 -14.14 5.18 -2.58
N LYS A 124 -13.01 5.30 -1.87
CA LYS A 124 -12.75 6.43 -0.97
C LYS A 124 -12.44 7.74 -1.72
N LEU A 125 -12.14 7.69 -3.03
CA LEU A 125 -11.91 8.90 -3.83
C LEU A 125 -13.15 9.82 -3.89
N SER A 126 -14.36 9.27 -3.76
CA SER A 126 -15.60 10.07 -3.73
C SER A 126 -15.79 10.88 -2.45
N HIS A 127 -15.01 10.61 -1.39
CA HIS A 127 -15.11 11.27 -0.09
C HIS A 127 -13.88 12.16 0.12
N ALA A 128 -13.94 13.39 -0.40
CA ALA A 128 -12.79 14.31 -0.46
C ALA A 128 -12.29 14.85 0.90
N SER A 129 -12.92 14.45 2.02
CA SER A 129 -12.58 14.87 3.37
C SER A 129 -12.41 13.64 4.27
N GLY A 130 -11.20 13.08 4.31
CA GLY A 130 -10.86 11.99 5.21
C GLY A 130 -9.40 11.58 5.11
N HIS A 131 -8.85 11.04 6.19
CA HIS A 131 -7.49 10.47 6.24
C HIS A 131 -7.28 9.39 5.16
N CYS A 132 -8.36 8.71 4.76
CA CYS A 132 -8.32 7.70 3.72
C CYS A 132 -8.24 8.27 2.30
N TYR A 133 -8.54 9.55 2.06
CA TYR A 133 -8.43 10.13 0.71
C TYR A 133 -6.97 10.22 0.23
N THR A 134 -6.05 10.67 1.09
CA THR A 134 -4.62 10.84 0.75
C THR A 134 -3.96 9.52 0.39
N LYS A 135 -4.21 8.48 1.19
CA LYS A 135 -3.79 7.11 0.92
C LYS A 135 -4.38 6.58 -0.40
N ALA A 136 -5.63 6.91 -0.74
CA ALA A 136 -6.27 6.43 -1.98
C ALA A 136 -5.62 7.04 -3.22
N ILE A 137 -5.23 8.32 -3.11
CA ILE A 137 -4.44 9.00 -4.13
C ILE A 137 -3.05 8.36 -4.25
N SER A 138 -2.37 8.07 -3.14
CA SER A 138 -1.07 7.39 -3.16
C SER A 138 -1.13 6.00 -3.82
N ILE A 139 -2.17 5.21 -3.50
CA ILE A 139 -2.43 3.92 -4.17
C ILE A 139 -2.62 4.12 -5.68
N LEU A 140 -3.40 5.12 -6.09
CA LEU A 140 -3.65 5.41 -7.51
C LEU A 140 -2.36 5.80 -8.25
N GLU A 141 -1.53 6.63 -7.63
CA GLU A 141 -0.22 7.01 -8.18
C GLU A 141 0.70 5.79 -8.37
N ASN A 142 0.69 4.86 -7.42
CA ASN A 142 1.49 3.64 -7.49
C ASN A 142 1.01 2.71 -8.60
N VAL A 143 -0.31 2.48 -8.68
CA VAL A 143 -0.95 1.70 -9.74
C VAL A 143 -0.58 2.23 -11.13
N ALA A 144 -0.62 3.56 -11.31
CA ALA A 144 -0.23 4.19 -12.56
C ALA A 144 1.27 4.05 -12.83
N ARG A 145 2.12 4.29 -11.81
CA ARG A 145 3.58 4.30 -11.94
C ARG A 145 4.14 2.94 -12.35
N VAL A 146 3.68 1.85 -11.74
CA VAL A 146 4.15 0.49 -12.09
C VAL A 146 3.27 -0.21 -13.11
N ARG A 147 2.38 0.54 -13.77
CA ARG A 147 1.49 0.03 -14.84
C ARG A 147 0.73 -1.22 -14.39
N SER A 148 0.22 -1.22 -13.15
CA SER A 148 -0.40 -2.39 -12.53
C SER A 148 -1.56 -2.98 -13.35
N CYS A 149 -2.22 -2.18 -14.19
CA CYS A 149 -3.25 -2.67 -15.11
C CYS A 149 -2.73 -3.74 -16.08
N LEU A 150 -1.45 -3.70 -16.48
CA LEU A 150 -0.85 -4.74 -17.32
C LEU A 150 -0.79 -6.07 -16.57
N VAL A 151 -0.36 -6.03 -15.31
CA VAL A 151 -0.35 -7.22 -14.45
C VAL A 151 -1.76 -7.74 -14.19
N MET A 152 -2.74 -6.85 -14.00
CA MET A 152 -4.15 -7.25 -13.85
C MET A 152 -4.69 -7.94 -15.11
N LEU A 153 -4.28 -7.52 -16.31
CA LEU A 153 -4.63 -8.17 -17.57
C LEU A 153 -3.95 -9.55 -17.68
N ASP A 154 -2.67 -9.65 -17.31
CA ASP A 154 -1.93 -10.93 -17.31
C ASP A 154 -2.54 -11.95 -16.32
N LEU A 155 -3.19 -11.47 -15.26
CA LEU A 155 -3.90 -12.29 -14.26
C LEU A 155 -5.39 -12.53 -14.59
N GLU A 156 -5.86 -12.10 -15.77
CA GLU A 156 -7.26 -12.25 -16.23
C GLU A 156 -8.28 -11.57 -15.29
N LEU A 157 -7.96 -10.38 -14.78
CA LEU A 157 -8.81 -9.59 -13.87
C LEU A 157 -9.66 -8.53 -14.59
N ASP A 158 -10.23 -8.86 -15.76
CA ASP A 158 -10.98 -7.93 -16.61
C ASP A 158 -12.16 -7.25 -15.89
N GLU A 159 -12.94 -8.02 -15.12
CA GLU A 159 -14.08 -7.49 -14.36
C GLU A 159 -13.64 -6.44 -13.32
N LEU A 160 -12.48 -6.67 -12.70
CA LEU A 160 -11.92 -5.79 -11.68
C LEU A 160 -11.39 -4.49 -12.28
N ILE A 161 -10.80 -4.56 -13.48
CA ILE A 161 -10.42 -3.37 -14.25
C ILE A 161 -11.66 -2.54 -14.60
N ILE A 162 -12.73 -3.19 -15.04
CA ILE A 162 -14.00 -2.51 -15.34
C ILE A 162 -14.55 -1.84 -14.06
N GLU A 163 -14.55 -2.52 -12.92
CA GLU A 163 -14.99 -1.95 -11.63
C GLU A 163 -14.16 -0.70 -11.28
N MET A 164 -12.83 -0.77 -11.43
CA MET A 164 -11.94 0.36 -11.18
C MET A 164 -12.31 1.59 -12.01
N PHE A 165 -12.51 1.43 -13.32
CA PHE A 165 -12.93 2.53 -14.18
C PHE A 165 -14.32 3.08 -13.81
N GLN A 166 -15.24 2.22 -13.38
CA GLN A 166 -16.54 2.67 -12.87
C GLN A 166 -16.40 3.56 -11.63
N HIS A 167 -15.50 3.23 -10.69
CA HIS A 167 -15.21 4.09 -9.53
C HIS A 167 -14.68 5.45 -9.96
N PHE A 168 -13.72 5.48 -10.89
CA PHE A 168 -13.16 6.74 -11.41
C PHE A 168 -14.22 7.60 -12.11
N LEU A 169 -15.05 7.01 -12.97
CA LEU A 169 -16.12 7.72 -13.66
C LEU A 169 -17.16 8.28 -12.69
N LYS A 170 -17.53 7.52 -11.64
CA LYS A 170 -18.43 8.01 -10.58
C LYS A 170 -17.85 9.23 -9.87
N PHE A 171 -16.57 9.18 -9.50
CA PHE A 171 -15.87 10.28 -8.85
C PHE A 171 -15.81 11.54 -9.73
N ILE A 172 -15.41 11.42 -10.99
CA ILE A 172 -15.31 12.56 -11.93
C ILE A 172 -16.68 13.22 -12.12
N ARG A 173 -17.75 12.42 -12.26
CA ARG A 173 -19.11 12.92 -12.40
C ARG A 173 -19.57 13.67 -11.15
N TYR A 174 -19.28 13.15 -9.95
CA TYR A 174 -19.60 13.84 -8.70
C TYR A 174 -18.97 15.24 -8.64
N ARG A 175 -17.68 15.37 -8.99
CA ARG A 175 -17.00 16.67 -9.00
C ARG A 175 -17.51 17.65 -10.05
N SER A 176 -18.02 17.16 -11.18
CA SER A 176 -18.58 18.04 -12.23
C SER A 176 -19.93 18.71 -11.87
N HIS A 177 -20.55 18.32 -10.75
CA HIS A 177 -21.81 18.88 -10.25
C HIS A 177 -21.62 19.80 -9.02
N CYS A 178 -20.38 20.07 -8.62
CA CYS A 178 -20.02 21.06 -7.59
C CYS A 178 -19.31 22.25 -8.24
#